data_AF-A0A553V3N5-F1
#
_entry.id   AF-A0A553V3N5-F1
#
_cell.length_a   1.000
_cell.length_b   1.000
_cell.length_c   1.000
_cell.angle_alpha   90.00
_cell.angle_beta   90.00
_cell.angle_gamma   90.00
#
_symmetry.space_group_name_H-M   'P 1'
#
loop_
_entity.id
_entity.type
_entity.pdbx_description
1 polymer ?
#
loop_
_entity_poly.entity_id
_entity_poly.type
_entity_poly.pdbx_seq_one_letter_code
_entity_poly.pdbx_strand_id
1 'polypeptide(L)'
;MEFLALLLLAAVIWFVAWFRRKAARKPQPRKRLRSAPSGKVAAVRTTAGGTTAEGSQIPASFPVQAKQYFFSRSEGQFYETLLEALQGGPYIAFPNVRLNDLMMIKASGGERQAVLGRLRDKHVDFLIVARAQYRPVLGIELDGASHENDQQQYRDAVKDTLFASARLPLLRLDARRLYRPAELSKLLKSALT
;
A
#
# COMPACT_ATOMS: atom_id res chain seq x y z
N MET A 1 15.53 -36.24 -13.04
CA MET A 1 14.49 -36.52 -12.03
C MET A 1 15.02 -36.37 -10.59
N GLU A 2 16.26 -36.77 -10.30
CA GLU A 2 16.82 -36.71 -8.92
C GLU A 2 17.08 -35.30 -8.38
N PHE A 3 17.45 -34.34 -9.24
CA PHE A 3 17.67 -32.94 -8.83
C PHE A 3 16.40 -32.24 -8.32
N LEU A 4 15.23 -32.59 -8.87
CA LEU A 4 13.94 -32.02 -8.44
C LEU A 4 13.50 -32.55 -7.06
N ALA A 5 13.82 -33.80 -6.74
CA ALA A 5 13.51 -34.41 -5.44
C ALA A 5 14.37 -33.81 -4.31
N LEU A 6 15.66 -33.53 -4.58
CA LEU A 6 16.57 -32.89 -3.63
C LEU A 6 16.18 -31.44 -3.32
N LEU A 7 15.70 -30.69 -4.32
CA LEU A 7 15.21 -29.32 -4.12
C LEU A 7 13.93 -29.27 -3.29
N LEU A 8 13.00 -30.21 -3.48
CA LEU A 8 11.78 -30.30 -2.68
C LEU A 8 12.08 -30.69 -1.23
N LEU A 9 13.01 -31.62 -1.00
CA LEU A 9 13.42 -32.02 0.36
C LEU A 9 14.11 -30.86 1.09
N ALA A 10 14.98 -30.11 0.41
CA ALA A 10 15.63 -28.92 0.95
C ALA A 10 14.61 -27.82 1.31
N ALA A 11 13.59 -27.61 0.47
CA ALA A 11 12.52 -26.64 0.72
C ALA A 11 11.68 -27.00 1.96
N VAL A 12 11.37 -28.29 2.17
CA VAL A 12 10.62 -28.75 3.35
C VAL A 12 11.44 -28.62 4.63
N ILE A 13 12.72 -28.99 4.61
CA ILE A 13 13.63 -28.84 5.76
C ILE A 13 13.79 -27.36 6.12
N TRP A 14 13.93 -26.49 5.12
CA TRP A 14 14.03 -25.05 5.32
C TRP A 14 12.72 -24.47 5.89
N PHE A 15 11.57 -24.92 5.40
CA PHE A 15 10.25 -24.49 5.89
C PHE A 15 10.01 -24.86 7.37
N VAL A 16 10.40 -26.08 7.77
CA VAL A 16 10.29 -26.53 9.18
C VAL A 16 11.27 -25.76 10.09
N ALA A 17 12.49 -25.48 9.63
CA ALA A 17 13.46 -24.68 10.37
C ALA A 17 13.02 -23.20 10.51
N TRP A 18 12.37 -22.64 9.49
CA TRP A 18 11.79 -21.30 9.49
C TRP A 18 10.68 -21.15 10.53
N PHE A 19 9.78 -22.16 10.62
CA PHE A 19 8.67 -22.13 11.56
C PHE A 19 9.14 -22.15 13.02
N ARG A 20 10.18 -22.95 13.32
CA ARG A 20 10.78 -23.03 14.67
C ARG A 20 11.46 -21.73 15.11
N ARG A 21 12.03 -20.94 14.20
CA ARG A 21 12.68 -19.66 14.53
C ARG A 21 11.70 -18.50 14.76
N LYS A 22 10.50 -18.56 14.18
CA LYS A 22 9.47 -17.52 14.32
C LYS A 22 8.81 -17.52 15.72
N ALA A 23 8.78 -18.68 16.39
CA ALA A 23 8.22 -18.83 17.73
C ALA A 23 9.09 -18.27 18.87
N ALA A 24 10.36 -17.91 18.61
CA ALA A 24 11.34 -17.58 19.65
C ALA A 24 11.63 -16.07 19.85
N ARG A 25 10.94 -15.17 19.15
CA ARG A 25 11.23 -13.71 19.24
C ARG A 25 10.32 -13.02 20.28
N LYS A 26 10.88 -12.75 21.46
CA LYS A 26 10.26 -11.86 22.46
C LYS A 26 10.21 -10.41 21.94
N PRO A 27 9.07 -9.71 22.01
CA PRO A 27 8.97 -8.32 21.60
C PRO A 27 9.73 -7.39 22.58
N GLN A 28 10.49 -6.42 22.04
CA GLN A 28 11.12 -5.37 22.84
C GLN A 28 10.12 -4.26 23.22
N PRO A 29 10.26 -3.65 24.42
CA PRO A 29 9.37 -2.60 24.89
C PRO A 29 9.64 -1.27 24.16
N ARG A 30 8.60 -0.66 23.57
CA ARG A 30 8.66 0.68 22.98
C ARG A 30 8.50 1.76 24.06
N LYS A 31 9.42 2.73 24.08
CA LYS A 31 9.39 3.90 24.96
C LYS A 31 8.13 4.75 24.69
N ARG A 32 7.43 5.15 25.76
CA ARG A 32 6.23 6.00 25.74
C ARG A 32 6.55 7.39 25.18
N LEU A 33 5.91 7.76 24.07
CA LEU A 33 5.85 9.15 23.61
C LEU A 33 4.73 9.90 24.37
N ARG A 34 5.02 11.15 24.75
CA ARG A 34 4.11 12.03 25.50
C ARG A 34 2.81 12.32 24.73
N SER A 35 1.71 12.43 25.47
CA SER A 35 0.34 12.62 24.98
C SER A 35 0.15 13.98 24.29
N ALA A 36 -0.43 13.97 23.10
CA ALA A 36 -0.95 15.16 22.40
C ALA A 36 -2.37 15.51 22.91
N PRO A 37 -2.83 16.77 22.79
CA PRO A 37 -4.13 17.20 23.31
C PRO A 37 -5.31 16.62 22.52
N SER A 38 -6.39 16.33 23.25
CA SER A 38 -7.65 15.74 22.77
C SER A 38 -8.46 16.73 21.94
N GLY A 39 -8.56 16.52 20.63
CA GLY A 39 -9.48 17.26 19.76
C GLY A 39 -10.91 16.79 19.97
N LYS A 40 -11.84 17.72 20.28
CA LYS A 40 -13.27 17.44 20.40
C LYS A 40 -13.84 17.05 19.03
N VAL A 41 -14.40 15.85 18.90
CA VAL A 41 -15.18 15.44 17.74
C VAL A 41 -16.60 15.98 17.89
N ALA A 42 -17.06 16.85 16.99
CA ALA A 42 -18.46 17.23 16.91
C ALA A 42 -19.25 16.08 16.26
N ALA A 43 -19.97 15.32 17.07
CA ALA A 43 -20.83 14.24 16.57
C ALA A 43 -22.11 14.84 15.96
N VAL A 44 -22.20 14.87 14.64
CA VAL A 44 -23.49 15.04 13.95
C VAL A 44 -24.26 13.73 14.10
N ARG A 45 -25.31 13.74 14.92
CA ARG A 45 -26.22 12.59 15.10
C ARG A 45 -27.34 12.68 14.08
N THR A 46 -27.38 11.74 13.14
CA THR A 46 -28.56 11.48 12.31
C THR A 46 -29.49 10.52 13.07
N THR A 47 -30.77 10.86 13.18
CA THR A 47 -31.76 10.08 13.93
C THR A 47 -32.34 8.92 13.10
N ALA A 48 -32.24 7.74 13.72
CA ALA A 48 -33.21 6.63 13.78
C ALA A 48 -33.58 5.80 12.53
N GLY A 49 -33.48 4.48 12.70
CA GLY A 49 -34.34 3.50 12.02
C GLY A 49 -33.71 2.13 11.74
N GLY A 50 -33.99 1.13 12.59
CA GLY A 50 -34.12 -0.26 12.12
C GLY A 50 -33.05 -1.30 12.51
N THR A 51 -33.49 -2.19 13.40
CA THR A 51 -33.24 -3.64 13.47
C THR A 51 -31.89 -4.16 13.99
N THR A 52 -32.03 -4.83 15.14
CA THR A 52 -31.07 -5.55 15.97
C THR A 52 -30.31 -6.63 15.22
N ALA A 53 -28.98 -6.49 15.15
CA ALA A 53 -28.05 -7.60 15.00
C ALA A 53 -27.38 -7.85 16.37
N GLU A 54 -27.51 -9.08 16.87
CA GLU A 54 -26.93 -9.53 18.15
C GLU A 54 -25.40 -9.38 18.18
N GLY A 55 -24.88 -8.80 19.26
CA GLY A 55 -23.97 -9.56 20.12
C GLY A 55 -22.51 -9.12 20.25
N SER A 56 -21.98 -8.19 19.46
CA SER A 56 -20.68 -7.58 19.78
C SER A 56 -20.91 -6.16 20.28
N GLN A 57 -20.99 -5.98 21.60
CA GLN A 57 -21.05 -4.64 22.18
C GLN A 57 -19.85 -3.83 21.68
N ILE A 58 -20.12 -2.67 21.07
CA ILE A 58 -19.08 -1.75 20.62
C ILE A 58 -18.33 -1.28 21.87
N PRO A 59 -17.00 -1.44 21.95
CA PRO A 59 -16.26 -1.00 23.12
C PRO A 59 -16.38 0.52 23.28
N ALA A 60 -16.45 0.99 24.53
CA ALA A 60 -16.60 2.42 24.84
C ALA A 60 -15.45 3.28 24.30
N SER A 61 -14.29 2.69 24.06
CA SER A 61 -13.17 3.35 23.39
C SER A 61 -12.25 2.33 22.70
N PHE A 62 -11.52 2.80 21.69
CA PHE A 62 -10.39 2.09 21.11
C PHE A 62 -9.08 2.78 21.53
N PRO A 63 -8.00 2.04 21.82
CA PRO A 63 -6.70 2.62 22.17
C PRO A 63 -5.97 3.11 20.91
N VAL A 64 -6.55 4.09 20.22
CA VAL A 64 -6.05 4.64 18.95
C VAL A 64 -5.78 6.13 19.05
N GLN A 65 -4.86 6.60 18.24
CA GLN A 65 -4.55 8.01 18.06
C GLN A 65 -4.30 8.27 16.58
N ALA A 66 -4.74 9.42 16.08
CA ALA A 66 -4.37 9.85 14.74
C ALA A 66 -2.85 9.99 14.63
N LYS A 67 -2.30 9.65 13.46
CA LYS A 67 -0.88 9.90 13.18
C LYS A 67 -0.62 11.42 13.20
N GLN A 68 0.53 11.83 13.72
CA GLN A 68 0.96 13.23 13.69
C GLN A 68 1.26 13.71 12.27
N TYR A 69 1.81 12.83 11.43
CA TYR A 69 2.13 13.10 10.03
C TYR A 69 1.56 11.98 9.14
N PHE A 70 1.02 12.36 7.99
CA PHE A 70 0.52 11.41 7.00
C PHE A 70 1.65 10.80 6.16
N PHE A 71 2.57 11.65 5.69
CA PHE A 71 3.76 11.28 4.94
C PHE A 71 5.04 11.33 5.79
N SER A 72 6.06 10.59 5.36
CA SER A 72 7.45 10.94 5.66
C SER A 72 7.85 12.26 4.98
N ARG A 73 9.00 12.82 5.37
CA ARG A 73 9.49 14.08 4.79
C ARG A 73 9.72 13.97 3.27
N SER A 74 10.33 12.88 2.81
CA SER A 74 10.63 12.65 1.40
C SER A 74 9.37 12.41 0.57
N GLU A 75 8.43 11.59 1.07
CA GLU A 75 7.15 11.38 0.39
C GLU A 75 6.35 12.68 0.28
N GLY A 76 6.34 13.51 1.33
CA GLY A 76 5.68 14.81 1.30
C GLY A 76 6.31 15.76 0.27
N GLN A 77 7.64 15.84 0.24
CA GLN A 77 8.36 16.66 -0.76
C GLN A 77 8.11 16.20 -2.19
N PHE A 78 8.11 14.88 -2.43
CA PHE A 78 7.76 14.33 -3.72
C PHE A 78 6.32 14.65 -4.10
N TYR A 79 5.38 14.51 -3.16
CA TYR A 79 3.97 14.77 -3.40
C TYR A 79 3.71 16.22 -3.81
N GLU A 80 4.32 17.21 -3.15
CA GLU A 80 4.22 18.62 -3.57
C GLU A 80 4.72 18.83 -5.00
N THR A 81 5.88 18.26 -5.32
CA THR A 81 6.46 18.30 -6.68
C THR A 81 5.53 17.65 -7.71
N LEU A 82 4.88 16.54 -7.34
CA LEU A 82 3.91 15.84 -8.18
C LEU A 82 2.66 16.71 -8.42
N LEU A 83 2.15 17.38 -7.40
CA LEU A 83 1.01 18.29 -7.54
C LEU A 83 1.33 19.45 -8.49
N GLU A 84 2.51 20.05 -8.35
CA GLU A 84 2.99 21.09 -9.27
C GLU A 84 3.12 20.57 -10.71
N ALA A 85 3.68 19.37 -10.90
CA ALA A 85 3.86 18.76 -12.21
C ALA A 85 2.53 18.45 -12.93
N LEU A 86 1.45 18.25 -12.17
CA LEU A 86 0.10 17.96 -12.66
C LEU A 86 -0.80 19.21 -12.73
N GLN A 87 -0.33 20.36 -12.27
CA GLN A 87 -1.14 21.58 -12.15
C GLN A 87 -1.70 22.00 -13.52
N GLY A 88 -2.99 22.34 -13.54
CA GLY A 88 -3.71 22.72 -14.77
C GLY A 88 -3.96 21.58 -15.77
N GLY A 89 -3.47 20.36 -15.49
CA GLY A 89 -3.66 19.19 -16.33
C GLY A 89 -4.95 18.41 -16.06
N PRO A 90 -5.27 17.42 -16.91
CA PRO A 90 -6.48 16.60 -16.80
C PRO A 90 -6.38 15.51 -15.73
N TYR A 91 -5.35 15.53 -14.88
CA TYR A 91 -5.06 14.48 -13.91
C TYR A 91 -5.05 15.00 -12.47
N ILE A 92 -5.31 14.10 -11.52
CA ILE A 92 -5.18 14.27 -10.07
C ILE A 92 -4.39 13.12 -9.48
N ALA A 93 -3.64 13.40 -8.42
CA ALA A 93 -2.91 12.40 -7.66
C ALA A 93 -3.65 12.08 -6.35
N PHE A 94 -3.73 10.80 -6.01
CA PHE A 94 -4.19 10.32 -4.72
C PHE A 94 -3.06 9.58 -4.01
N PRO A 95 -2.68 9.96 -2.79
CA PRO A 95 -1.61 9.28 -2.09
C PRO A 95 -2.07 8.06 -1.32
N ASN A 96 -1.16 7.10 -1.14
CA ASN A 96 -1.27 5.94 -0.26
C ASN A 96 -2.60 5.16 -0.47
N VAL A 97 -2.91 4.85 -1.73
CA VAL A 97 -4.14 4.16 -2.11
C VAL A 97 -3.96 2.66 -1.89
N ARG A 98 -4.87 2.03 -1.14
CA ARG A 98 -4.86 0.58 -0.95
C ARG A 98 -5.06 -0.13 -2.29
N LEU A 99 -4.26 -1.16 -2.55
CA LEU A 99 -4.43 -1.96 -3.77
C LEU A 99 -5.79 -2.68 -3.77
N ASN A 100 -6.34 -3.01 -2.60
CA ASN A 100 -7.68 -3.59 -2.50
C ASN A 100 -8.80 -2.62 -2.94
N ASP A 101 -8.59 -1.32 -2.80
CA ASP A 101 -9.58 -0.30 -3.20
C ASP A 101 -9.39 0.09 -4.68
N LEU A 102 -8.25 -0.26 -5.27
CA LEU A 102 -7.92 -0.03 -6.67
C LEU A 102 -8.28 -1.21 -7.60
N MET A 103 -8.24 -2.43 -7.08
CA MET A 103 -8.24 -3.65 -7.90
C MET A 103 -9.53 -4.45 -7.74
N MET A 104 -10.15 -4.79 -8.87
CA MET A 104 -11.31 -5.69 -8.90
C MET A 104 -10.86 -7.14 -9.09
N ILE A 105 -11.10 -7.98 -8.08
CA ILE A 105 -10.81 -9.42 -8.14
C ILE A 105 -11.90 -10.12 -8.94
N LYS A 106 -11.53 -10.63 -10.13
CA LYS A 106 -12.43 -11.37 -11.04
C LYS A 106 -12.60 -12.84 -10.66
N ALA A 107 -11.70 -13.38 -9.85
CA ALA A 107 -11.75 -14.75 -9.36
C ALA A 107 -12.83 -14.96 -8.27
N SER A 108 -13.20 -16.22 -8.06
CA SER A 108 -14.12 -16.67 -7.02
C SER A 108 -13.47 -17.72 -6.11
N GLY A 109 -14.16 -18.13 -5.04
CA GLY A 109 -13.71 -19.19 -4.14
C GLY A 109 -12.33 -18.95 -3.50
N GLY A 110 -11.51 -20.02 -3.43
CA GLY A 110 -10.19 -19.99 -2.80
C GLY A 110 -9.19 -19.07 -3.51
N GLU A 111 -9.26 -18.95 -4.84
CA GLU A 111 -8.39 -18.06 -5.61
C GLU A 111 -8.67 -16.59 -5.26
N ARG A 112 -9.95 -16.21 -5.13
CA ARG A 112 -10.33 -14.87 -4.66
C ARG A 112 -9.67 -14.54 -3.32
N GLN A 113 -9.69 -15.47 -2.37
CA GLN A 113 -9.07 -15.28 -1.04
C GLN A 113 -7.55 -15.17 -1.12
N ALA A 114 -6.92 -15.97 -1.99
CA ALA A 114 -5.48 -15.88 -2.24
C ALA A 114 -5.09 -14.50 -2.80
N VAL A 115 -5.80 -14.00 -3.81
CA VAL A 115 -5.58 -12.67 -4.39
C VAL A 115 -5.85 -11.57 -3.37
N LEU A 116 -6.95 -11.67 -2.61
CA LEU A 116 -7.28 -10.72 -1.55
C LEU A 116 -6.16 -10.62 -0.49
N GLY A 117 -5.58 -11.75 -0.10
CA GLY A 117 -4.40 -11.78 0.78
C GLY A 117 -3.18 -11.07 0.20
N ARG A 118 -3.03 -11.05 -1.14
CA ARG A 118 -1.99 -10.25 -1.80
C ARG A 118 -2.31 -8.75 -1.81
N LEU A 119 -3.57 -8.34 -1.70
CA LEU A 119 -3.99 -6.94 -1.77
C LEU A 119 -4.13 -6.25 -0.40
N ARG A 120 -4.69 -6.93 0.60
CA ARG A 120 -5.27 -6.35 1.82
C ARG A 120 -4.40 -5.36 2.59
N ASP A 121 -3.09 -5.60 2.63
CA ASP A 121 -2.13 -4.83 3.41
C ASP A 121 -1.11 -4.08 2.53
N LYS A 122 -1.43 -3.91 1.23
CA LYS A 122 -0.56 -3.25 0.26
C LYS A 122 -1.22 -1.99 -0.28
N HIS A 123 -0.38 -1.00 -0.57
CA HIS A 123 -0.76 0.30 -1.10
C HIS A 123 0.15 0.62 -2.27
N VAL A 124 -0.34 1.48 -3.17
CA VAL A 124 0.48 2.25 -4.11
C VAL A 124 0.72 3.63 -3.52
N ASP A 125 1.96 4.12 -3.62
CA ASP A 125 2.35 5.37 -2.96
C ASP A 125 1.58 6.56 -3.53
N PHE A 126 1.43 6.62 -4.85
CA PHE A 126 0.54 7.59 -5.50
C PHE A 126 -0.21 6.95 -6.67
N LEU A 127 -1.49 7.32 -6.82
CA LEU A 127 -2.32 6.93 -7.95
C LEU A 127 -2.67 8.18 -8.76
N ILE A 128 -2.33 8.16 -10.04
CA ILE A 128 -2.76 9.17 -11.00
C ILE A 128 -4.09 8.75 -11.59
N VAL A 129 -5.02 9.70 -11.59
CA VAL A 129 -6.41 9.51 -12.00
C VAL A 129 -6.80 10.60 -12.98
N ALA A 130 -7.47 10.23 -14.07
CA ALA A 130 -8.04 11.17 -15.02
C ALA A 130 -9.26 11.88 -14.40
N ARG A 131 -9.23 13.22 -14.33
CA ARG A 131 -10.23 14.06 -13.66
C ARG A 131 -11.64 13.88 -14.19
N ALA A 132 -11.78 13.71 -15.50
CA ALA A 132 -13.09 13.73 -16.14
C ALA A 132 -13.99 12.53 -15.78
N GLN A 133 -13.39 11.36 -15.46
CA GLN A 133 -14.16 10.14 -15.12
C GLN A 133 -13.69 9.47 -13.83
N TYR A 134 -12.75 10.08 -13.10
CA TYR A 134 -12.08 9.48 -11.95
C TYR A 134 -11.49 8.08 -12.24
N ARG A 135 -11.02 7.88 -13.49
CA ARG A 135 -10.44 6.61 -13.92
C ARG A 135 -8.96 6.54 -13.53
N PRO A 136 -8.51 5.48 -12.82
CA PRO A 136 -7.09 5.22 -12.61
C PRO A 136 -6.34 5.09 -13.94
N VAL A 137 -5.19 5.76 -14.07
CA VAL A 137 -4.39 5.73 -15.30
C VAL A 137 -2.93 5.37 -15.09
N LEU A 138 -2.37 5.56 -13.90
CA LEU A 138 -0.98 5.23 -13.58
C LEU A 138 -0.80 5.08 -12.07
N GLY A 139 -0.15 4.01 -11.62
CA GLY A 139 0.40 3.92 -10.27
C GLY A 139 1.83 4.45 -10.23
N ILE A 140 2.24 5.01 -9.09
CA ILE A 140 3.62 5.45 -8.82
C ILE A 140 4.09 4.84 -7.50
N GLU A 141 5.30 4.29 -7.50
CA GLU A 141 6.00 3.79 -6.32
C GLU A 141 7.33 4.54 -6.15
N LEU A 142 7.65 4.88 -4.91
CA LEU A 142 8.91 5.49 -4.53
C LEU A 142 9.85 4.41 -3.96
N ASP A 143 10.82 4.00 -4.77
CA ASP A 143 11.80 2.99 -4.37
C ASP A 143 12.94 3.64 -3.57
N GLY A 144 13.21 3.09 -2.38
CA GLY A 144 14.36 3.48 -1.57
C GLY A 144 15.65 2.74 -1.97
N ALA A 145 16.72 2.95 -1.20
CA ALA A 145 17.90 2.10 -1.30
C ALA A 145 17.51 0.66 -0.91
N SER A 146 17.30 -0.19 -1.91
CA SER A 146 17.08 -1.60 -1.72
C SER A 146 18.36 -2.23 -1.19
N HIS A 147 18.40 -2.58 0.10
CA HIS A 147 19.15 -3.78 0.44
C HIS A 147 18.40 -4.92 -0.24
N GLU A 148 19.02 -5.50 -1.28
CA GLU A 148 18.53 -6.60 -2.10
C GLU A 148 18.23 -7.83 -1.23
N ASN A 149 17.12 -7.76 -0.52
CA ASN A 149 16.57 -8.89 0.22
C ASN A 149 15.50 -9.50 -0.67
N ASP A 150 15.59 -10.81 -0.90
CA ASP A 150 14.63 -11.62 -1.66
C ASP A 150 13.17 -11.30 -1.34
N GLN A 151 12.88 -10.92 -0.09
CA GLN A 151 11.53 -10.53 0.32
C GLN A 151 11.04 -9.25 -0.34
N GLN A 152 11.90 -8.25 -0.54
CA GLN A 152 11.53 -7.01 -1.22
C GLN A 152 11.32 -7.26 -2.72
N GLN A 153 12.24 -7.98 -3.36
CA GLN A 153 12.13 -8.38 -4.76
C GLN A 153 10.84 -9.15 -5.03
N TYR A 154 10.49 -10.09 -4.15
CA TYR A 154 9.23 -10.83 -4.27
C TYR A 154 8.01 -9.91 -4.17
N ARG A 155 8.01 -8.93 -3.25
CA ARG A 155 6.90 -8.00 -3.09
C ARG A 155 6.76 -7.09 -4.31
N ASP A 156 7.87 -6.65 -4.88
CA ASP A 156 7.90 -5.82 -6.07
C ASP A 156 7.40 -6.60 -7.29
N ALA A 157 7.90 -7.82 -7.50
CA ALA A 157 7.42 -8.69 -8.58
C ALA A 157 5.91 -8.97 -8.48
N VAL A 158 5.37 -9.14 -7.26
CA VAL A 158 3.93 -9.29 -7.04
C VAL A 158 3.17 -8.03 -7.44
N LYS A 159 3.66 -6.83 -7.09
CA LYS A 159 3.02 -5.57 -7.52
C LYS A 159 3.09 -5.42 -9.04
N ASP A 160 4.24 -5.66 -9.65
CA ASP A 160 4.43 -5.52 -11.09
C ASP A 160 3.48 -6.45 -11.86
N THR A 161 3.41 -7.73 -11.44
CA THR A 161 2.48 -8.70 -12.03
C THR A 161 1.03 -8.26 -11.89
N LEU A 162 0.67 -7.68 -10.74
CA LEU A 162 -0.69 -7.24 -10.44
C LEU A 162 -1.11 -6.03 -11.30
N PHE A 163 -0.25 -5.01 -11.41
CA PHE A 163 -0.49 -3.84 -12.26
C PHE A 163 -0.55 -4.22 -13.74
N ALA A 164 0.36 -5.08 -14.20
CA ALA A 164 0.34 -5.62 -15.56
C ALA A 164 -0.96 -6.40 -15.85
N SER A 165 -1.38 -7.27 -14.93
CA SER A 165 -2.63 -8.04 -15.07
C SER A 165 -3.87 -7.14 -15.10
N ALA A 166 -3.83 -6.01 -14.39
CA ALA A 166 -4.89 -5.01 -14.39
C ALA A 166 -4.86 -4.08 -15.62
N ARG A 167 -3.83 -4.18 -16.48
CA ARG A 167 -3.56 -3.22 -17.57
C ARG A 167 -3.48 -1.78 -17.07
N LEU A 168 -2.91 -1.60 -15.89
CA LEU A 168 -2.65 -0.30 -15.29
C LEU A 168 -1.13 -0.10 -15.22
N PRO A 169 -0.55 0.91 -15.89
CA PRO A 169 0.87 1.21 -15.80
C PRO A 169 1.33 1.45 -14.36
N LEU A 170 2.58 1.09 -14.06
CA LEU A 170 3.25 1.34 -12.79
C LEU A 170 4.61 2.00 -13.05
N LEU A 171 4.79 3.23 -12.56
CA LEU A 171 6.04 3.98 -12.65
C LEU A 171 6.79 3.91 -11.32
N ARG A 172 8.02 3.41 -11.35
CA ARG A 172 8.91 3.37 -10.18
C ARG A 172 9.93 4.51 -10.25
N LEU A 173 10.07 5.26 -9.17
CA LEU A 173 10.95 6.43 -9.06
C LEU A 173 11.85 6.30 -7.83
N ASP A 174 13.08 6.78 -7.92
CA ASP A 174 14.01 6.76 -6.78
C ASP A 174 13.58 7.82 -5.75
N ALA A 175 13.17 7.36 -4.58
CA ALA A 175 12.72 8.22 -3.47
C ALA A 175 13.79 9.20 -2.98
N ARG A 176 15.07 8.95 -3.28
CA ARG A 176 16.22 9.79 -2.89
C ARG A 176 16.49 10.90 -3.90
N ARG A 177 15.94 10.80 -5.12
CA ARG A 177 16.14 11.80 -6.16
C ARG A 177 15.21 12.98 -5.93
N LEU A 178 15.76 14.19 -6.02
CA LEU A 178 14.98 15.41 -6.09
C LEU A 178 14.55 15.64 -7.53
N TYR A 179 13.27 15.46 -7.80
CA TYR A 179 12.68 15.72 -9.11
C TYR A 179 12.32 17.21 -9.23
N ARG A 180 12.49 17.78 -10.42
CA ARG A 180 11.89 19.09 -10.74
C ARG A 180 10.51 18.88 -11.38
N PRO A 181 9.52 19.78 -11.17
CA PRO A 181 8.18 19.61 -11.73
C PRO A 181 8.17 19.37 -13.24
N ALA A 182 8.98 20.12 -14.00
CA ALA A 182 9.08 19.96 -15.46
C ALA A 182 9.65 18.60 -15.89
N GLU A 183 10.57 18.04 -15.11
CA GLU A 183 11.14 16.71 -15.36
C GLU A 183 10.10 15.63 -15.07
N LEU A 184 9.44 15.72 -13.90
CA LEU A 184 8.40 14.79 -13.50
C LEU A 184 7.23 14.82 -14.49
N SER A 185 6.83 15.99 -14.97
CA SER A 185 5.79 16.13 -16.01
C SER A 185 6.15 15.38 -17.30
N LYS A 186 7.43 15.40 -17.72
CA LYS A 186 7.88 14.63 -18.89
C LYS A 186 7.82 13.12 -18.64
N LEU A 187 8.29 12.66 -17.47
CA LEU A 187 8.21 11.25 -17.08
C LEU A 187 6.76 10.75 -17.05
N LEU A 188 5.86 11.52 -16.46
CA LEU A 188 4.43 11.19 -16.39
C LEU A 188 3.81 11.11 -17.78
N LYS A 189 4.09 12.07 -18.67
CA LYS A 189 3.60 12.04 -20.05
C LYS A 189 4.08 10.80 -20.79
N SER A 190 5.36 10.43 -20.63
CA SER A 190 5.90 9.21 -21.24
C SER A 190 5.26 7.93 -20.70
N ALA A 191 4.84 7.90 -19.45
CA ALA A 191 4.20 6.73 -18.83
C ALA A 191 2.69 6.62 -19.13
N LEU A 192 2.06 7.72 -19.55
CA LEU A 192 0.63 7.80 -19.86
C LEU A 192 0.30 7.66 -21.35
N THR A 193 1.33 7.58 -22.21
CA THR A 193 1.22 7.42 -23.67
C THR A 193 1.52 5.98 -24.06
#